data_AF-A0AAD5V8N2-F1
#
_entry.id   AF-A0AAD5V8N2-F1
#
_cell.length_a   1.000
_cell.length_b   1.000
_cell.length_c   1.000
_cell.angle_alpha   90.00
_cell.angle_beta   90.00
_cell.angle_gamma   90.00
#
_symmetry.space_group_name_H-M   'P 1'
#
loop_
_entity.id
_entity.type
_entity.pdbx_description
1 polymer ?
#
loop_
_entity_poly.entity_id
_entity_poly.type
_entity_poly.pdbx_seq_one_letter_code
_entity_poly.pdbx_strand_id
1 'polypeptide(L)'
;MGNLIWHEFARYVSLTATTYTIWASFWGMLYRKFFWDFAEGILRAPGGIQPSPKVAFLITLIVKAPIIQIFSMFIGIGIVAIEYPLPFFKDTSVARSFAFKAIMLIVQAVFAIMYYQNPAIEAVIIPIDLASYLYLVCSREGAKESRIPWERFVLFTEGLLWHKDRAYLVIRFPKFIKFSFTLIRKSRTVLFDGFGNRKWNKNKEKDTSSDVEGGNHYFSSGEFEIRLCPALQEKPELPAPSLELLAEKERNADKGTKTDPFAPPYIPNLFLGELKDPEENAEYVVLFNKYSVVPHHILLVTKEYPTPEFQSQSSPLFPPDLVQTYQLLLAARAAGRKFFAFYNCGSYSGASQPHKHLQLIPIEDDGPPVERLARAANLEVPDRPFSISALPYANHIRRLPTNLSLSTSPSELSEILSRSFLNLLDLSITTIRHDPSYPPGPPSYNVILTLEHLHIIPRKEETYILEETKEKLSVNALGFAGMLLVKCEEELQAVRKEGVGKILRGVGLESVHEIQVSQDDDRLANL
;
A
#
# COMPACT_ATOMS: atom_id res chain seq x y z
N MET A 1 -0.57 1.24 -45.99
CA MET A 1 -0.01 0.37 -44.92
C MET A 1 -0.08 -1.06 -45.43
N GLY A 2 1.01 -1.84 -45.38
CA GLY A 2 1.13 -3.17 -46.02
C GLY A 2 0.15 -4.22 -45.47
N ASN A 3 -0.01 -5.40 -46.02
CA ASN A 3 -0.93 -6.40 -45.42
C ASN A 3 -0.16 -7.38 -44.53
N LEU A 4 -0.64 -7.67 -43.32
CA LEU A 4 -0.02 -8.65 -42.42
C LEU A 4 -0.38 -10.07 -42.89
N ILE A 5 0.63 -10.92 -43.11
CA ILE A 5 0.45 -12.32 -43.51
C ILE A 5 0.38 -13.18 -42.24
N TRP A 6 -0.68 -14.00 -42.08
CA TRP A 6 -0.90 -14.84 -40.88
C TRP A 6 0.29 -15.69 -40.47
N HIS A 7 1.06 -16.19 -41.43
CA HIS A 7 2.30 -16.93 -41.19
C HIS A 7 3.38 -16.07 -40.51
N GLU A 8 3.59 -14.85 -40.98
CA GLU A 8 4.58 -13.93 -40.41
C GLU A 8 4.15 -13.45 -39.02
N PHE A 9 2.85 -13.31 -38.81
CA PHE A 9 2.27 -13.02 -37.51
C PHE A 9 2.48 -14.16 -36.50
N ALA A 10 2.10 -15.39 -36.84
CA ALA A 10 2.31 -16.56 -35.98
C ALA A 10 3.79 -16.68 -35.60
N ARG A 11 4.68 -16.56 -36.58
CA ARG A 11 6.12 -16.54 -36.36
C ARG A 11 6.59 -15.45 -35.39
N TYR A 12 6.07 -14.22 -35.52
CA TYR A 12 6.44 -13.11 -34.62
C TYR A 12 5.95 -13.34 -33.19
N VAL A 13 4.70 -13.78 -33.02
CA VAL A 13 4.12 -14.10 -31.70
C VAL A 13 4.90 -15.24 -31.05
N SER A 14 5.24 -16.27 -31.82
CA SER A 14 6.06 -17.41 -31.39
C SER A 14 7.44 -17.01 -30.89
N LEU A 15 8.18 -16.24 -31.71
CA LEU A 15 9.50 -15.73 -31.32
C LEU A 15 9.42 -14.88 -30.05
N THR A 16 8.39 -14.06 -29.92
CA THR A 16 8.20 -13.22 -28.74
C THR A 16 7.95 -14.09 -27.51
N ALA A 17 6.95 -14.98 -27.56
CA ALA A 17 6.57 -15.86 -26.45
C ALA A 17 7.76 -16.70 -25.97
N THR A 18 8.44 -17.35 -26.92
CA THR A 18 9.58 -18.21 -26.63
C THR A 18 10.79 -17.44 -26.09
N THR A 19 11.07 -16.23 -26.58
CA THR A 19 12.16 -15.41 -26.02
C THR A 19 11.90 -15.09 -24.55
N TYR A 20 10.65 -14.77 -24.20
CA TYR A 20 10.26 -14.60 -22.79
C TYR A 20 10.39 -15.89 -21.99
N THR A 21 10.04 -17.05 -22.54
CA THR A 21 10.22 -18.35 -21.87
C THR A 21 11.70 -18.67 -21.62
N ILE A 22 12.60 -18.38 -22.56
CA ILE A 22 14.06 -18.54 -22.37
C ILE A 22 14.55 -17.64 -21.23
N TRP A 23 14.13 -16.37 -21.23
CA TRP A 23 14.49 -15.42 -20.19
C TRP A 23 13.94 -15.83 -18.83
N ALA A 24 12.67 -16.24 -18.76
CA ALA A 24 12.03 -16.73 -17.55
C ALA A 24 12.71 -18.00 -17.01
N SER A 25 13.14 -18.90 -17.90
CA SER A 25 13.91 -20.10 -17.55
C SER A 25 15.25 -19.73 -16.90
N PHE A 26 15.97 -18.75 -17.47
CA PHE A 26 17.21 -18.23 -16.89
C PHE A 26 16.99 -17.69 -15.48
N TRP A 27 16.00 -16.82 -15.28
CA TRP A 27 15.64 -16.31 -13.95
C TRP A 27 15.13 -17.40 -13.00
N GLY A 28 14.43 -18.40 -13.52
CA GLY A 28 13.95 -19.55 -12.75
C GLY A 28 15.09 -20.45 -12.25
N MET A 29 16.25 -20.46 -12.90
CA MET A 29 17.46 -21.15 -12.40
C MET A 29 18.10 -20.40 -11.22
N LEU A 30 18.06 -19.06 -11.24
CA LEU A 30 18.58 -18.19 -10.19
C LEU A 30 17.64 -18.11 -8.98
N TYR A 31 16.33 -18.00 -9.23
CA TYR A 31 15.29 -17.83 -8.21
C TYR A 31 14.32 -19.01 -8.24
N ARG A 32 14.75 -20.11 -7.64
CA ARG A 32 14.09 -21.41 -7.79
C ARG A 32 12.83 -21.49 -6.94
N LYS A 33 11.70 -21.08 -7.51
CA LYS A 33 10.38 -21.07 -6.87
C LYS A 33 9.40 -21.94 -7.66
N PHE A 34 8.73 -22.84 -6.95
CA PHE A 34 7.76 -23.76 -7.50
C PHE A 34 6.38 -23.11 -7.57
N PHE A 35 5.70 -23.17 -8.72
CA PHE A 35 4.42 -22.48 -8.90
C PHE A 35 3.29 -23.13 -8.09
N TRP A 36 3.29 -24.45 -7.87
CA TRP A 36 2.19 -25.19 -7.24
C TRP A 36 2.44 -25.55 -5.77
N ASP A 37 3.31 -24.82 -5.08
CA ASP A 37 3.63 -25.06 -3.66
C ASP A 37 2.43 -24.86 -2.72
N PHE A 38 1.37 -24.18 -3.19
CA PHE A 38 0.09 -23.99 -2.51
C PHE A 38 -0.89 -25.18 -2.63
N ALA A 39 -0.66 -26.12 -3.54
CA ALA A 39 -1.57 -27.24 -3.74
C ALA A 39 -1.35 -28.33 -2.68
N GLU A 40 -2.36 -28.57 -1.83
CA GLU A 40 -2.36 -29.58 -0.74
C GLU A 40 -1.29 -29.37 0.37
N GLY A 41 -0.79 -28.15 0.57
CA GLY A 41 0.19 -27.85 1.62
C GLY A 41 -0.39 -27.91 3.03
N ILE A 42 0.35 -28.53 3.97
CA ILE A 42 -0.05 -28.58 5.39
C ILE A 42 0.67 -27.45 6.11
N LEU A 43 -0.09 -26.55 6.74
CA LEU A 43 0.46 -25.51 7.61
C LEU A 43 0.95 -26.16 8.91
N ARG A 44 2.26 -26.11 9.19
CA ARG A 44 2.84 -26.61 10.45
C ARG A 44 3.69 -25.54 11.12
N ALA A 45 3.58 -25.44 12.44
CA ALA A 45 4.43 -24.58 13.27
C ALA A 45 5.56 -25.40 13.92
N PRO A 46 6.82 -24.91 13.93
CA PRO A 46 7.33 -23.74 13.20
C PRO A 46 7.62 -24.08 11.72
N GLY A 47 7.38 -23.17 10.77
CA GLY A 47 7.92 -23.31 9.39
C GLY A 47 6.98 -23.18 8.19
N GLY A 48 5.83 -22.51 8.28
CA GLY A 48 5.03 -22.12 7.10
C GLY A 48 4.33 -23.29 6.36
N ILE A 49 3.81 -23.02 5.16
CA ILE A 49 3.15 -24.03 4.31
C ILE A 49 4.23 -24.94 3.73
N GLN A 50 4.26 -26.20 4.18
CA GLN A 50 5.11 -27.20 3.55
C GLN A 50 4.36 -27.87 2.41
N PRO A 51 4.98 -27.96 1.21
CA PRO A 51 4.37 -28.67 0.09
C PRO A 51 4.11 -30.13 0.43
N SER A 52 3.01 -30.68 -0.09
CA SER A 52 2.64 -32.09 0.11
C SER A 52 3.78 -33.04 -0.30
N PRO A 53 4.03 -34.15 0.44
CA PRO A 53 5.01 -35.16 0.04
C PRO A 53 4.78 -35.70 -1.38
N LYS A 54 3.54 -35.65 -1.88
CA LYS A 54 3.18 -36.05 -3.25
C LYS A 54 3.86 -35.21 -4.33
N VAL A 55 4.19 -33.94 -4.05
CA VAL A 55 4.86 -33.03 -5.01
C VAL A 55 6.37 -32.90 -4.76
N ALA A 56 6.93 -33.70 -3.84
CA ALA A 56 8.36 -33.66 -3.50
C ALA A 56 9.29 -33.90 -4.71
N PHE A 57 8.84 -34.68 -5.70
CA PHE A 57 9.58 -34.90 -6.94
C PHE A 57 9.71 -33.61 -7.76
N LEU A 58 8.64 -32.80 -7.86
CA LEU A 58 8.65 -31.52 -8.57
C LEU A 58 9.53 -30.49 -7.87
N ILE A 59 9.48 -30.44 -6.54
CA ILE A 59 10.39 -29.60 -5.75
C ILE A 59 11.84 -29.98 -6.02
N THR A 60 12.13 -31.28 -6.14
CA THR A 60 13.49 -31.73 -6.46
C THR A 60 13.92 -31.30 -7.86
N LEU A 61 13.03 -31.39 -8.84
CA LEU A 61 13.25 -31.06 -10.26
C LEU A 61 13.19 -29.55 -10.62
N ILE A 62 12.70 -28.71 -9.70
CA ILE A 62 12.51 -27.26 -9.93
C ILE A 62 13.33 -26.45 -8.93
N VAL A 63 13.30 -26.83 -7.66
CA VAL A 63 13.92 -26.08 -6.55
C VAL A 63 15.33 -26.58 -6.26
N LYS A 64 15.51 -27.90 -6.08
CA LYS A 64 16.83 -28.46 -5.70
C LYS A 64 17.78 -28.54 -6.89
N ALA A 65 17.31 -29.14 -7.99
CA ALA A 65 17.99 -29.18 -9.28
C ALA A 65 17.10 -28.46 -10.28
N PRO A 66 17.54 -27.41 -11.00
CA PRO A 66 16.70 -26.62 -11.90
C PRO A 66 16.47 -27.33 -13.25
N ILE A 67 16.10 -28.60 -13.21
CA ILE A 67 15.98 -29.48 -14.38
C ILE A 67 14.88 -28.98 -15.32
N ILE A 68 13.71 -28.62 -14.76
CA ILE A 68 12.57 -28.12 -15.54
C ILE A 68 12.91 -26.80 -16.25
N GLN A 69 13.62 -25.89 -15.58
CA GLN A 69 14.05 -24.63 -16.15
C GLN A 69 15.08 -24.84 -17.27
N ILE A 70 16.03 -25.77 -17.07
CA ILE A 70 17.01 -26.13 -18.10
C ILE A 70 16.30 -26.71 -19.34
N PHE A 71 15.36 -27.65 -19.16
CA PHE A 71 14.58 -28.20 -20.27
C PHE A 71 13.74 -27.14 -20.98
N SER A 72 13.05 -26.29 -20.22
CA SER A 72 12.25 -25.17 -20.75
C SER A 72 13.11 -24.21 -21.59
N MET A 73 14.33 -23.91 -21.13
CA MET A 73 15.29 -23.09 -21.86
C MET A 73 15.74 -23.76 -23.17
N PHE A 74 16.08 -25.05 -23.15
CA PHE A 74 16.50 -25.77 -24.36
C PHE A 74 15.37 -25.91 -25.38
N ILE A 75 14.13 -26.19 -24.93
CA ILE A 75 12.96 -26.21 -25.80
C ILE A 75 12.77 -24.84 -26.45
N GLY A 76 12.88 -23.76 -25.67
CA GLY A 76 12.73 -22.41 -26.19
C GLY A 76 13.82 -22.06 -27.21
N ILE A 77 15.08 -22.37 -26.93
CA ILE A 77 16.19 -22.17 -27.90
C ILE A 77 15.92 -22.97 -29.18
N GLY A 78 15.41 -24.20 -29.07
CA GLY A 78 15.03 -25.01 -30.23
C GLY A 78 13.91 -24.40 -31.06
N ILE A 79 12.89 -23.82 -30.43
CA ILE A 79 11.80 -23.13 -31.12
C ILE A 79 12.31 -21.86 -31.82
N VAL A 80 13.16 -21.05 -31.17
CA VAL A 80 13.79 -19.89 -31.81
C VAL A 80 14.66 -20.32 -32.99
N ALA A 81 15.42 -21.41 -32.87
CA ALA A 81 16.26 -21.93 -33.95
C ALA A 81 15.44 -22.47 -35.15
N ILE A 82 14.16 -22.80 -34.95
CA ILE A 82 13.23 -23.25 -36.00
C ILE A 82 12.46 -22.07 -36.59
N GLU A 83 11.96 -21.17 -35.74
CA GLU A 83 11.21 -19.97 -36.16
C GLU A 83 12.11 -18.92 -36.78
N TYR A 84 13.33 -18.76 -36.29
CA TYR A 84 14.37 -17.95 -36.91
C TYR A 84 15.47 -18.90 -37.42
N PRO A 85 15.20 -19.61 -38.54
CA PRO A 85 16.01 -20.75 -38.94
C PRO A 85 17.46 -20.35 -39.11
N LEU A 86 18.30 -20.89 -38.23
CA LEU A 86 19.74 -20.87 -38.43
C LEU A 86 20.07 -21.53 -39.78
N PRO A 87 21.20 -21.21 -40.42
CA PRO A 87 21.53 -21.72 -41.76
C PRO A 87 21.41 -23.25 -41.90
N PHE A 88 21.63 -23.98 -40.81
CA PHE A 88 21.53 -25.44 -40.75
C PHE A 88 20.09 -26.01 -40.73
N PHE A 89 19.08 -25.22 -40.35
CA PHE A 89 17.68 -25.68 -40.20
C PHE A 89 16.74 -25.20 -41.31
N LYS A 90 17.15 -24.21 -42.10
CA LYS A 90 16.32 -23.45 -43.05
C LYS A 90 15.55 -24.30 -44.07
N ASP A 91 16.09 -25.46 -44.48
CA ASP A 91 15.49 -26.31 -45.52
C ASP A 91 14.95 -27.66 -45.01
N THR A 92 14.97 -27.87 -43.69
CA THR A 92 14.50 -29.11 -43.07
C THR A 92 12.97 -29.26 -43.18
N SER A 93 12.48 -30.51 -43.20
CA SER A 93 11.03 -30.79 -43.14
C SER A 93 10.42 -30.36 -41.80
N VAL A 94 11.22 -30.39 -40.74
CA VAL A 94 10.86 -29.96 -39.39
C VAL A 94 10.60 -28.45 -39.34
N ALA A 95 11.50 -27.64 -39.90
CA ALA A 95 11.35 -26.18 -39.89
C ALA A 95 10.15 -25.69 -40.71
N ARG A 96 9.69 -26.49 -41.69
CA ARG A 96 8.52 -26.18 -42.52
C ARG A 96 7.19 -26.70 -41.96
N SER A 97 7.21 -27.50 -40.89
CA SER A 97 6.01 -28.15 -40.35
C SER A 97 5.32 -27.29 -39.28
N PHE A 98 4.15 -26.73 -39.62
CA PHE A 98 3.30 -26.02 -38.65
C PHE A 98 2.78 -26.91 -37.53
N ALA A 99 2.51 -28.18 -37.84
CA ALA A 99 2.08 -29.14 -36.83
C ALA A 99 3.20 -29.40 -35.79
N PHE A 100 4.44 -29.50 -36.23
CA PHE A 100 5.58 -29.68 -35.33
C PHE A 100 5.77 -28.45 -34.42
N LYS A 101 5.67 -27.25 -34.98
CA LYS A 101 5.77 -25.99 -34.24
C LYS A 101 4.67 -25.85 -33.18
N ALA A 102 3.42 -26.18 -33.54
CA ALA A 102 2.30 -26.22 -32.60
C ALA A 102 2.55 -27.17 -31.42
N ILE A 103 3.07 -28.37 -31.69
CA ILE A 103 3.42 -29.35 -30.65
C ILE A 103 4.51 -28.81 -29.73
N MET A 104 5.57 -28.22 -30.29
CA MET A 104 6.66 -27.65 -29.49
C MET A 104 6.18 -26.53 -28.56
N LEU A 105 5.23 -25.70 -29.01
CA LEU A 105 4.63 -24.65 -28.18
C LEU A 105 3.77 -25.20 -27.03
N ILE A 106 3.02 -26.29 -27.28
CA ILE A 106 2.28 -26.98 -26.22
C ILE A 106 3.25 -27.53 -25.18
N VAL A 107 4.34 -28.16 -25.62
CA VAL A 107 5.37 -28.69 -24.73
C VAL A 107 6.02 -27.54 -23.94
N GLN A 108 6.36 -26.42 -24.58
CA GLN A 108 6.91 -25.25 -23.91
C GLN A 108 5.97 -24.74 -22.80
N ALA A 109 4.67 -24.59 -23.07
CA ALA A 109 3.67 -24.14 -22.09
C ALA A 109 3.58 -25.06 -20.87
N VAL A 110 3.61 -26.38 -21.10
CA VAL A 110 3.56 -27.37 -20.01
C VAL A 110 4.76 -27.23 -19.08
N PHE A 111 5.97 -27.02 -19.62
CA PHE A 111 7.15 -26.87 -18.78
C PHE A 111 7.19 -25.53 -18.07
N ALA A 112 6.71 -24.48 -18.71
CA ALA A 112 6.86 -23.15 -18.17
C ALA A 112 5.77 -22.71 -17.19
N ILE A 113 4.59 -23.36 -17.20
CA ILE A 113 3.61 -23.23 -16.10
C ILE A 113 4.08 -23.91 -14.79
N MET A 114 5.12 -24.75 -14.83
CA MET A 114 5.58 -25.47 -13.63
C MET A 114 6.38 -24.57 -12.66
N TYR A 115 6.83 -23.38 -13.08
CA TYR A 115 7.64 -22.48 -12.26
C TYR A 115 7.16 -21.01 -12.34
N TYR A 116 7.49 -20.24 -11.30
CA TYR A 116 6.82 -18.97 -11.01
C TYR A 116 7.16 -17.81 -11.96
N GLN A 117 8.28 -17.87 -12.67
CA GLN A 117 8.79 -16.76 -13.46
C GLN A 117 8.04 -16.52 -14.78
N ASN A 118 6.97 -17.29 -15.08
CA ASN A 118 6.30 -17.26 -16.38
C ASN A 118 4.74 -17.27 -16.45
N PRO A 119 3.93 -17.28 -15.36
CA PRO A 119 2.51 -17.62 -15.44
C PRO A 119 1.64 -16.55 -16.11
N ALA A 120 2.04 -15.27 -16.08
CA ALA A 120 1.23 -14.18 -16.62
C ALA A 120 1.40 -13.97 -18.14
N ILE A 121 2.56 -14.32 -18.70
CA ILE A 121 2.88 -14.10 -20.12
C ILE A 121 2.38 -15.30 -20.94
N GLU A 122 2.55 -16.52 -20.44
CA GLU A 122 2.19 -17.73 -21.17
C GLU A 122 0.69 -17.99 -21.25
N ALA A 123 -0.07 -17.63 -20.22
CA ALA A 123 -1.53 -17.76 -20.21
C ALA A 123 -2.21 -16.93 -21.32
N VAL A 124 -1.53 -15.89 -21.83
CA VAL A 124 -2.06 -14.98 -22.84
C VAL A 124 -1.47 -15.26 -24.22
N ILE A 125 -0.15 -15.44 -24.33
CA ILE A 125 0.53 -15.41 -25.63
C ILE A 125 0.55 -16.80 -26.30
N ILE A 126 0.75 -17.88 -25.55
CA ILE A 126 0.86 -19.23 -26.14
C ILE A 126 -0.47 -19.70 -26.78
N PRO A 127 -1.65 -19.48 -26.17
CA PRO A 127 -2.92 -19.85 -26.82
C PRO A 127 -3.17 -19.12 -28.14
N ILE A 128 -2.73 -17.86 -28.25
CA ILE A 128 -2.85 -17.05 -29.47
C ILE A 128 -1.98 -17.63 -30.58
N ASP A 129 -0.75 -18.01 -30.23
CA ASP A 129 0.19 -18.59 -31.19
C ASP A 129 -0.25 -20.00 -31.64
N LEU A 130 -0.67 -20.84 -30.69
CA LEU A 130 -1.21 -22.16 -30.97
C LEU A 130 -2.44 -22.10 -31.89
N ALA A 131 -3.37 -21.17 -31.62
CA ALA A 131 -4.52 -20.94 -32.49
C ALA A 131 -4.09 -20.51 -33.90
N SER A 132 -3.05 -19.69 -34.01
CA SER A 132 -2.52 -19.24 -35.30
C SER A 132 -1.87 -20.39 -36.09
N TYR A 133 -1.09 -21.26 -35.45
CA TYR A 133 -0.53 -22.45 -36.11
C TYR A 133 -1.59 -23.48 -36.48
N LEU A 134 -2.56 -23.75 -35.59
CA LEU A 134 -3.66 -24.67 -35.89
C LEU A 134 -4.52 -24.15 -37.04
N TYR A 135 -4.77 -22.84 -37.10
CA TYR A 135 -5.46 -22.21 -38.22
C TYR A 135 -4.70 -22.41 -39.55
N LEU A 136 -3.37 -22.26 -39.55
CA LEU A 136 -2.52 -22.51 -40.72
C LEU A 136 -2.49 -23.99 -41.14
N VAL A 137 -2.55 -24.92 -40.18
CA VAL A 137 -2.65 -26.37 -40.45
C VAL A 137 -4.01 -26.75 -41.04
N CYS A 138 -5.10 -26.15 -40.52
CA CYS A 138 -6.46 -26.45 -40.97
C CYS A 138 -6.81 -25.78 -42.30
N SER A 139 -6.19 -24.64 -42.60
CA SER A 139 -6.30 -23.96 -43.89
C SER A 139 -5.46 -24.72 -44.92
N ARG A 140 -6.04 -25.78 -45.50
CA ARG A 140 -5.39 -26.78 -46.37
C ARG A 140 -4.71 -26.25 -47.64
N GLU A 141 -4.80 -24.96 -47.92
CA GLU A 141 -4.04 -24.29 -48.97
C GLU A 141 -3.29 -23.16 -48.29
N GLY A 142 -1.95 -23.18 -48.40
CA GLY A 142 -1.10 -22.18 -47.77
C GLY A 142 -1.71 -20.79 -47.99
N ALA A 143 -1.93 -20.06 -46.90
CA ALA A 143 -2.57 -18.76 -46.85
C ALA A 143 -1.76 -17.71 -47.64
N LYS A 144 -1.69 -17.90 -48.95
CA LYS A 144 -1.41 -16.86 -49.92
C LYS A 144 -2.64 -15.97 -49.86
N GLU A 145 -2.49 -14.87 -49.14
CA GLU A 145 -3.31 -13.66 -49.24
C GLU A 145 -4.56 -13.52 -48.36
N SER A 146 -4.70 -14.22 -47.23
CA SER A 146 -5.62 -13.74 -46.18
C SER A 146 -4.99 -12.53 -45.47
N ARG A 147 -5.20 -11.36 -46.08
CA ARG A 147 -4.68 -10.05 -45.67
C ARG A 147 -5.50 -9.48 -44.52
N ILE A 148 -4.88 -9.20 -43.38
CA ILE A 148 -5.52 -8.44 -42.29
C ILE A 148 -5.19 -6.95 -42.48
N PRO A 149 -6.19 -6.05 -42.54
CA PRO A 149 -5.93 -4.61 -42.59
C PRO A 149 -5.38 -4.11 -41.24
N TRP A 150 -4.26 -3.36 -41.25
CA TRP A 150 -3.62 -2.76 -40.07
C TRP A 150 -4.58 -1.99 -39.16
N GLU A 151 -5.63 -1.42 -39.74
CA GLU A 151 -6.63 -0.61 -39.05
C GLU A 151 -7.44 -1.43 -38.03
N ARG A 152 -7.51 -2.76 -38.23
CA ARG A 152 -8.12 -3.70 -37.29
C ARG A 152 -7.14 -4.26 -36.27
N PHE A 153 -5.84 -4.01 -36.43
CA PHE A 153 -4.79 -4.61 -35.61
C PHE A 153 -3.65 -3.62 -35.33
N VAL A 154 -3.75 -3.01 -34.14
CA VAL A 154 -2.66 -2.26 -33.50
C VAL A 154 -2.18 -3.13 -32.35
N LEU A 155 -1.26 -4.05 -32.62
CA LEU A 155 -0.46 -4.73 -31.59
C LEU A 155 0.79 -3.89 -31.36
N PHE A 156 0.62 -2.82 -30.58
CA PHE A 156 1.74 -2.23 -29.88
C PHE A 156 1.81 -2.94 -28.53
N THR A 157 2.75 -3.88 -28.39
CA THR A 157 3.42 -4.01 -27.10
C THR A 157 4.36 -2.81 -27.01
N GLU A 158 3.82 -1.61 -26.75
CA GLU A 158 4.64 -0.63 -26.06
C GLU A 158 4.98 -1.31 -24.74
N GLY A 159 6.27 -1.63 -24.58
CA GLY A 159 6.76 -2.35 -23.42
C GLY A 159 6.22 -1.75 -22.13
N LEU A 160 6.22 -2.55 -21.06
CA LEU A 160 5.77 -2.19 -19.71
C LEU A 160 5.80 -0.66 -19.48
N LEU A 161 4.66 -0.01 -19.70
CA LEU A 161 4.57 1.43 -19.53
C LEU A 161 4.47 1.65 -18.02
N TRP A 162 5.54 2.20 -17.46
CA TRP A 162 5.61 2.59 -16.07
C TRP A 162 5.09 4.02 -15.94
N HIS A 163 3.90 4.15 -15.36
CA HIS A 163 3.34 5.46 -15.02
C HIS A 163 2.63 5.34 -13.67
N LYS A 164 3.08 6.11 -12.66
CA LYS A 164 2.50 6.10 -11.30
C LYS A 164 2.38 4.68 -10.72
N ASP A 165 3.51 3.98 -10.62
CA ASP A 165 3.67 2.73 -9.85
C ASP A 165 2.82 1.54 -10.29
N ARG A 166 2.47 1.49 -11.58
CA ARG A 166 1.80 0.33 -12.21
C ARG A 166 2.51 -0.02 -13.50
N ALA A 167 2.68 -1.32 -13.72
CA ALA A 167 2.94 -1.88 -15.04
C ALA A 167 1.61 -2.02 -15.76
N TYR A 168 1.38 -1.23 -16.81
CA TYR A 168 0.21 -1.42 -17.68
C TYR A 168 0.59 -2.33 -18.84
N LEU A 169 -0.10 -3.47 -18.94
CA LEU A 169 -0.19 -4.19 -20.21
C LEU A 169 -1.41 -3.65 -20.94
N VAL A 170 -1.21 -2.66 -21.80
CA VAL A 170 -2.29 -2.06 -22.59
C VAL A 170 -2.59 -2.98 -23.77
N ILE A 171 -3.70 -3.71 -23.69
CA ILE A 171 -4.21 -4.52 -24.81
C ILE A 171 -5.58 -3.95 -25.22
N ARG A 172 -5.67 -3.39 -26.43
CA ARG A 172 -6.95 -2.99 -27.04
C ARG A 172 -7.48 -4.14 -27.90
N PHE A 173 -8.67 -4.66 -27.57
CA PHE A 173 -9.38 -5.64 -28.41
C PHE A 173 -10.40 -4.96 -29.33
N PRO A 174 -10.61 -5.46 -30.57
CA PRO A 174 -11.78 -5.09 -31.37
C PRO A 174 -13.01 -5.91 -30.93
N LYS A 175 -14.02 -5.21 -30.40
CA LYS A 175 -15.46 -5.48 -30.16
C LYS A 175 -16.09 -6.90 -30.10
N PHE A 176 -15.41 -8.02 -30.20
CA PHE A 176 -16.01 -9.34 -29.99
C PHE A 176 -15.10 -10.17 -29.09
N ILE A 177 -15.71 -10.76 -28.05
CA ILE A 177 -15.12 -11.57 -26.97
C ILE A 177 -14.72 -10.74 -25.73
N LYS A 178 -15.54 -10.85 -24.67
CA LYS A 178 -15.21 -10.45 -23.31
C LYS A 178 -14.67 -11.69 -22.57
N PHE A 179 -13.39 -11.71 -22.24
CA PHE A 179 -12.88 -12.51 -21.13
C PHE A 179 -12.31 -11.56 -20.06
N SER A 180 -12.74 -11.74 -18.82
CA SER A 180 -12.22 -11.01 -17.67
C SER A 180 -11.36 -12.00 -16.88
N PHE A 181 -10.04 -11.83 -16.93
CA PHE A 181 -9.15 -12.48 -15.98
C PHE A 181 -8.64 -11.44 -14.99
N THR A 182 -9.03 -11.62 -13.74
CA THR A 182 -8.53 -10.82 -12.62
C THR A 182 -7.36 -11.58 -12.00
N LEU A 183 -6.13 -11.13 -12.26
CA LEU A 183 -5.00 -11.56 -11.45
C LEU A 183 -5.09 -10.83 -10.11
N ILE A 184 -5.72 -11.47 -9.12
CA ILE A 184 -5.85 -10.93 -7.77
C ILE A 184 -4.52 -11.10 -7.05
N ARG A 185 -3.83 -9.98 -6.81
CA ARG A 185 -3.19 -9.67 -5.52
C ARG A 185 -2.87 -8.17 -5.49
N LYS A 186 -3.89 -7.36 -5.24
CA LYS A 186 -3.73 -5.98 -4.76
C LYS A 186 -4.77 -5.70 -3.69
N SER A 187 -4.35 -4.93 -2.70
CA SER A 187 -5.24 -4.33 -1.72
C SER A 187 -6.31 -3.51 -2.40
N ARG A 188 -7.56 -3.66 -1.96
CA ARG A 188 -8.73 -2.96 -2.50
C ARG A 188 -9.05 -1.80 -1.57
N THR A 189 -8.94 -0.58 -2.06
CA THR A 189 -9.49 0.61 -1.40
C THR A 189 -10.97 0.73 -1.76
N VAL A 190 -11.83 0.94 -0.77
CA VAL A 190 -13.24 1.27 -0.99
C VAL A 190 -13.61 2.52 -0.19
N LEU A 191 -14.21 3.51 -0.88
CA LEU A 191 -14.66 4.78 -0.30
C LEU A 191 -16.12 4.66 0.18
N PHE A 192 -16.44 5.23 1.32
CA PHE A 192 -17.80 5.20 1.89
C PHE A 192 -18.23 6.51 2.53
N ASP A 193 -19.53 6.79 2.40
CA ASP A 193 -20.25 7.82 3.13
C ASP A 193 -20.94 7.16 4.34
N GLY A 194 -20.74 7.71 5.53
CA GLY A 194 -21.20 7.10 6.77
C GLY A 194 -22.72 7.25 6.95
N PHE A 195 -23.48 6.15 6.88
CA PHE A 195 -24.58 5.79 7.80
C PHE A 195 -25.36 4.58 7.26
N GLY A 196 -25.42 3.51 8.05
CA GLY A 196 -26.34 2.41 7.82
C GLY A 196 -27.71 2.68 8.42
N ASN A 197 -28.73 2.91 7.58
CA ASN A 197 -30.04 2.31 7.79
C ASN A 197 -30.99 2.38 6.58
N ARG A 198 -31.44 1.19 6.18
CA ARG A 198 -32.67 0.81 5.45
C ARG A 198 -32.71 0.78 3.91
N LYS A 199 -33.06 -0.44 3.49
CA LYS A 199 -33.82 -0.90 2.31
C LYS A 199 -33.14 -0.81 0.95
N TRP A 200 -32.43 -1.90 0.68
CA TRP A 200 -32.25 -2.49 -0.64
C TRP A 200 -33.58 -2.48 -1.43
N ASN A 201 -33.60 -1.77 -2.56
CA ASN A 201 -34.58 -2.02 -3.59
C ASN A 201 -33.90 -2.01 -4.97
N LYS A 202 -33.96 -3.16 -5.63
CA LYS A 202 -33.56 -3.36 -7.03
C LYS A 202 -34.48 -2.54 -7.93
N ASN A 203 -33.93 -1.65 -8.76
CA ASN A 203 -34.11 -1.62 -10.21
C ASN A 203 -33.88 -0.23 -10.82
N LYS A 204 -33.25 -0.27 -12.02
CA LYS A 204 -33.44 0.59 -13.20
C LYS A 204 -32.78 1.98 -13.30
N GLU A 205 -31.94 2.06 -14.33
CA GLU A 205 -31.97 3.00 -15.48
C GLU A 205 -32.30 4.48 -15.28
N LYS A 206 -31.34 5.29 -15.73
CA LYS A 206 -31.41 6.54 -16.54
C LYS A 206 -32.38 7.68 -16.18
N ASP A 207 -31.80 8.87 -16.42
CA ASP A 207 -32.38 10.15 -16.84
C ASP A 207 -32.69 11.25 -15.81
N THR A 208 -31.96 12.36 -16.03
CA THR A 208 -32.32 13.79 -16.05
C THR A 208 -33.12 14.46 -14.93
N SER A 209 -32.47 15.47 -14.33
CA SER A 209 -32.94 16.81 -13.87
C SER A 209 -34.38 17.01 -13.41
N SER A 210 -34.54 17.53 -12.19
CA SER A 210 -35.26 18.79 -11.88
C SER A 210 -35.27 19.06 -10.37
N ASP A 211 -34.97 20.31 -10.00
CA ASP A 211 -35.07 20.90 -8.66
C ASP A 211 -36.47 20.77 -8.02
N VAL A 212 -36.56 20.67 -6.68
CA VAL A 212 -37.46 21.47 -5.80
C VAL A 212 -36.90 21.47 -4.35
N GLU A 213 -37.02 22.64 -3.74
CA GLU A 213 -36.62 23.18 -2.43
C GLU A 213 -37.04 22.41 -1.15
N GLY A 214 -36.22 22.59 -0.12
CA GLY A 214 -36.70 22.89 1.25
C GLY A 214 -36.52 21.82 2.34
N GLY A 215 -35.45 21.93 3.15
CA GLY A 215 -35.45 21.40 4.52
C GLY A 215 -34.15 20.73 5.00
N ASN A 216 -33.39 21.46 5.83
CA ASN A 216 -32.28 21.03 6.71
C ASN A 216 -31.07 20.32 6.07
N HIS A 217 -30.00 21.10 5.89
CA HIS A 217 -28.64 20.62 5.63
C HIS A 217 -28.12 19.78 6.81
N TYR A 218 -28.17 18.45 6.68
CA TYR A 218 -27.27 17.56 7.42
C TYR A 218 -26.00 17.40 6.58
N PHE A 219 -24.92 18.08 6.95
CA PHE A 219 -23.59 17.79 6.40
C PHE A 219 -23.26 16.32 6.70
N SER A 220 -22.93 15.55 5.65
CA SER A 220 -22.60 14.13 5.76
C SER A 220 -21.36 13.92 6.64
N SER A 221 -21.42 12.91 7.49
CA SER A 221 -20.29 12.48 8.32
C SER A 221 -19.17 11.95 7.44
N GLY A 222 -17.99 12.56 7.55
CA GLY A 222 -16.78 12.39 6.74
C GLY A 222 -16.60 11.11 5.92
N GLU A 223 -16.18 11.27 4.66
CA GLU A 223 -15.79 10.17 3.78
C GLU A 223 -14.64 9.37 4.42
N PHE A 224 -14.84 8.09 4.70
CA PHE A 224 -13.78 7.21 5.20
C PHE A 224 -13.28 6.30 4.07
N GLU A 225 -11.96 6.13 3.98
CA GLU A 225 -11.31 5.13 3.14
C GLU A 225 -11.07 3.86 3.97
N ILE A 226 -11.60 2.72 3.52
CA ILE A 226 -11.24 1.41 4.10
C ILE A 226 -10.44 0.63 3.05
N ARG A 227 -9.21 0.26 3.42
CA ARG A 227 -8.30 -0.52 2.57
C ARG A 227 -8.20 -1.95 3.07
N LEU A 228 -8.54 -2.90 2.21
CA LEU A 228 -8.38 -4.33 2.45
C LEU A 228 -6.97 -4.77 2.03
N CYS A 229 -6.17 -5.33 2.94
CA CYS A 229 -4.82 -5.83 2.68
C CYS A 229 -4.59 -7.23 3.29
N PRO A 230 -4.89 -8.32 2.55
CA PRO A 230 -4.72 -9.69 3.02
C PRO A 230 -3.31 -10.09 3.40
N ALA A 231 -2.30 -9.45 2.80
CA ALA A 231 -0.89 -9.72 3.12
C ALA A 231 -0.51 -9.41 4.57
N LEU A 232 -1.32 -8.64 5.30
CA LEU A 232 -1.08 -8.32 6.71
C LEU A 232 -1.39 -9.48 7.68
N GLN A 233 -2.12 -10.50 7.24
CA GLN A 233 -2.34 -11.72 8.03
C GLN A 233 -1.03 -12.49 8.26
N GLU A 234 -0.05 -12.32 7.37
CA GLU A 234 1.26 -12.97 7.44
C GLU A 234 2.27 -12.15 8.27
N LYS A 235 1.88 -10.98 8.80
CA LYS A 235 2.76 -10.17 9.65
C LYS A 235 2.93 -10.88 11.00
N PRO A 236 4.17 -11.14 11.47
CA PRO A 236 4.37 -11.74 12.78
C PRO A 236 3.74 -10.84 13.85
N GLU A 237 2.82 -11.40 14.64
CA GLU A 237 2.23 -10.70 15.78
C GLU A 237 3.33 -10.48 16.82
N LEU A 238 3.80 -9.23 16.88
CA LEU A 238 4.56 -8.77 18.04
C LEU A 238 3.51 -8.42 19.09
N PRO A 239 3.58 -8.99 20.31
CA PRO A 239 2.66 -8.61 21.37
C PRO A 239 2.74 -7.10 21.58
N ALA A 240 1.57 -6.45 21.66
CA ALA A 240 1.45 -5.08 22.16
C ALA A 240 2.23 -5.04 23.48
N PRO A 241 3.29 -4.22 23.58
CA PRO A 241 4.15 -4.29 24.73
C PRO A 241 3.36 -3.75 25.93
N SER A 242 3.12 -4.60 26.93
CA SER A 242 2.57 -4.16 28.21
C SER A 242 3.46 -3.07 28.81
N LEU A 243 2.93 -2.19 29.66
CA LEU A 243 3.73 -1.17 30.35
C LEU A 243 4.98 -1.76 31.03
N GLU A 244 4.86 -2.96 31.58
CA GLU A 244 5.98 -3.72 32.15
C GLU A 244 6.96 -4.22 31.09
N LEU A 245 6.50 -4.69 29.94
CA LEU A 245 7.35 -5.11 28.80
C LEU A 245 8.00 -3.93 28.07
N LEU A 246 7.42 -2.73 28.08
CA LEU A 246 8.06 -1.51 27.60
C LEU A 246 9.16 -1.10 28.56
N ALA A 247 8.88 -1.02 29.86
CA ALA A 247 9.89 -0.72 30.88
C ALA A 247 11.00 -1.79 30.95
N GLU A 248 10.68 -3.07 30.71
CA GLU A 248 11.67 -4.14 30.61
C GLU A 248 12.40 -4.15 29.26
N LYS A 249 11.79 -3.80 28.13
CA LYS A 249 12.51 -3.63 26.85
C LYS A 249 13.39 -2.40 26.86
N GLU A 250 12.98 -1.33 27.54
CA GLU A 250 13.77 -0.12 27.80
C GLU A 250 14.97 -0.44 28.71
N ARG A 251 14.79 -1.31 29.72
CA ARG A 251 15.90 -1.79 30.59
C ARG A 251 16.78 -2.88 29.98
N ASN A 252 16.25 -3.72 29.08
CA ASN A 252 16.95 -4.86 28.48
C ASN A 252 17.43 -4.62 27.04
N ALA A 253 17.27 -3.41 26.49
CA ALA A 253 17.89 -3.03 25.20
C ALA A 253 19.43 -3.22 25.23
N ASP A 254 20.01 -3.21 26.44
CA ASP A 254 21.44 -3.40 26.72
C ASP A 254 21.88 -4.88 26.79
N LYS A 255 20.95 -5.84 26.70
CA LYS A 255 21.25 -7.29 26.70
C LYS A 255 20.50 -7.98 25.55
N GLY A 256 21.18 -8.02 24.41
CA GLY A 256 20.64 -8.37 23.10
C GLY A 256 19.77 -9.64 23.02
N THR A 257 18.74 -9.56 22.16
CA THR A 257 18.20 -10.68 21.35
C THR A 257 17.12 -10.26 20.32
N LYS A 258 16.78 -8.97 20.17
CA LYS A 258 16.10 -8.44 18.97
C LYS A 258 16.80 -7.18 18.49
N THR A 259 17.40 -7.23 17.30
CA THR A 259 18.05 -6.09 16.65
C THR A 259 17.01 -5.04 16.29
N ASP A 260 17.23 -3.79 16.72
CA ASP A 260 16.44 -2.64 16.30
C ASP A 260 16.45 -2.56 14.76
N PRO A 261 15.29 -2.65 14.08
CA PRO A 261 15.25 -2.61 12.62
C PRO A 261 15.66 -1.26 12.03
N PHE A 262 15.74 -0.22 12.85
CA PHE A 262 16.17 1.11 12.45
C PHE A 262 17.60 1.44 12.86
N ALA A 263 18.30 0.52 13.53
CA ALA A 263 19.72 0.68 13.81
C ALA A 263 20.57 0.28 12.59
N PRO A 264 21.76 0.89 12.42
CA PRO A 264 22.71 0.46 11.39
C PRO A 264 23.22 -0.98 11.65
N PRO A 265 23.63 -1.73 10.61
CA PRO A 265 23.71 -1.33 9.21
C PRO A 265 22.34 -1.31 8.50
N TYR A 266 22.07 -0.23 7.78
CA TYR A 266 20.81 -0.06 7.05
C TYR A 266 20.75 -0.96 5.81
N ILE A 267 19.54 -1.44 5.48
CA ILE A 267 19.30 -2.20 4.25
C ILE A 267 19.46 -1.26 3.05
N PRO A 268 20.39 -1.49 2.11
CA PRO A 268 20.71 -0.53 1.05
C PRO A 268 19.51 -0.09 0.20
N ASN A 269 18.59 -1.02 -0.10
CA ASN A 269 17.39 -0.72 -0.89
C ASN A 269 16.29 0.03 -0.13
N LEU A 270 16.42 0.16 1.19
CA LEU A 270 15.49 0.91 2.03
C LEU A 270 16.09 2.23 2.50
N PHE A 271 17.40 2.43 2.42
CA PHE A 271 18.05 3.66 2.85
C PHE A 271 17.90 4.76 1.80
N LEU A 272 17.35 5.92 2.20
CA LEU A 272 17.16 7.08 1.32
C LEU A 272 18.19 8.17 1.56
N GLY A 273 18.67 8.32 2.79
CA GLY A 273 19.64 9.33 3.17
C GLY A 273 19.62 9.63 4.66
N GLU A 274 20.47 10.55 5.07
CA GLU A 274 20.49 11.10 6.42
C GLU A 274 20.21 12.60 6.37
N LEU A 275 19.54 13.12 7.40
CA LEU A 275 19.33 14.55 7.60
C LEU A 275 20.02 14.96 8.89
N LYS A 276 20.61 16.14 8.90
CA LYS A 276 21.27 16.71 10.09
C LYS A 276 20.76 18.13 10.31
N ASP A 277 20.39 18.39 11.55
CA ASP A 277 20.07 19.70 12.05
C ASP A 277 21.25 20.18 12.91
N PRO A 278 22.17 21.00 12.37
CA PRO A 278 23.35 21.43 13.11
C PRO A 278 23.02 22.45 14.21
N GLU A 279 21.87 23.14 14.13
CA GLU A 279 21.46 24.13 15.13
C GLU A 279 21.00 23.43 16.41
N GLU A 280 20.20 22.38 16.26
CA GLU A 280 19.64 21.60 17.38
C GLU A 280 20.42 20.30 17.69
N ASN A 281 21.53 20.08 16.98
CA ASN A 281 22.34 18.86 17.06
C ASN A 281 21.52 17.55 16.93
N ALA A 282 20.52 17.57 16.04
CA ALA A 282 19.65 16.42 15.79
C ALA A 282 20.03 15.74 14.47
N GLU A 283 20.08 14.40 14.48
CA GLU A 283 20.33 13.61 13.28
C GLU A 283 19.16 12.67 13.00
N TYR A 284 18.94 12.38 11.73
CA TYR A 284 17.87 11.50 11.28
C TYR A 284 18.35 10.59 10.17
N VAL A 285 17.75 9.41 10.09
CA VAL A 285 17.83 8.54 8.91
C VAL A 285 16.46 8.47 8.24
N VAL A 286 16.47 8.60 6.92
CA VAL A 286 15.28 8.48 6.09
C VAL A 286 15.29 7.10 5.44
N LEU A 287 14.24 6.32 5.71
CA LEU A 287 14.13 4.93 5.24
C LEU A 287 12.80 4.70 4.50
N PHE A 288 12.77 3.79 3.53
CA PHE A 288 11.52 3.21 3.06
C PHE A 288 10.98 2.21 4.08
N ASN A 289 9.67 2.23 4.30
CA ASN A 289 9.01 1.22 5.10
C ASN A 289 9.04 -0.14 4.37
N LYS A 290 9.73 -1.12 4.99
CA LYS A 290 9.86 -2.50 4.50
C LYS A 290 8.52 -3.20 4.26
N TYR A 291 7.50 -2.88 5.06
CA TYR A 291 6.17 -3.48 5.00
C TYR A 291 5.12 -2.46 4.55
N SER A 292 5.46 -1.68 3.53
CA SER A 292 4.62 -0.61 3.00
C SER A 292 3.39 -1.16 2.26
N VAL A 293 2.19 -0.78 2.73
CA VAL A 293 0.93 -0.99 1.99
C VAL A 293 0.70 0.11 0.95
N VAL A 294 1.17 1.32 1.25
CA VAL A 294 1.20 2.46 0.33
C VAL A 294 2.62 2.52 -0.25
N PRO A 295 2.81 2.45 -1.59
CA PRO A 295 4.13 2.62 -2.19
C PRO A 295 4.78 3.93 -1.75
N HIS A 296 6.11 3.98 -1.65
CA HIS A 296 6.84 5.17 -1.22
C HIS A 296 6.46 5.69 0.18
N HIS A 297 5.99 4.82 1.07
CA HIS A 297 5.88 5.12 2.49
C HIS A 297 7.29 5.25 3.09
N ILE A 298 7.61 6.45 3.59
CA ILE A 298 8.90 6.84 4.14
C ILE A 298 8.81 6.93 5.66
N LEU A 299 9.88 6.54 6.34
CA LEU A 299 10.11 6.69 7.78
C LEU A 299 11.20 7.74 7.98
N LEU A 300 10.94 8.74 8.82
CA LEU A 300 11.94 9.66 9.36
C LEU A 300 12.25 9.18 10.78
N VAL A 301 13.42 8.55 10.96
CA VAL A 301 13.82 7.95 12.24
C VAL A 301 14.89 8.81 12.89
N THR A 302 14.75 9.09 14.18
CA THR A 302 15.75 9.86 14.93
C THR A 302 17.05 9.07 15.11
N LYS A 303 18.16 9.78 15.26
CA LYS A 303 19.43 9.26 15.76
C LYS A 303 19.80 10.10 16.97
N GLU A 304 20.18 9.49 18.09
CA GLU A 304 20.79 10.26 19.18
C GLU A 304 22.27 10.53 18.89
N TYR A 305 22.80 11.64 19.44
CA TYR A 305 24.19 12.07 19.33
C TYR A 305 24.72 12.32 20.75
N PRO A 306 25.97 11.94 21.11
CA PRO A 306 27.05 11.36 20.30
C PRO A 306 27.06 9.82 20.24
N THR A 307 26.14 9.15 20.93
CA THR A 307 25.96 7.70 20.89
C THR A 307 24.80 7.32 19.98
N PRO A 308 24.92 6.25 19.16
CA PRO A 308 23.85 5.75 18.29
C PRO A 308 22.78 5.07 19.16
N GLU A 309 22.05 5.87 19.93
CA GLU A 309 21.07 5.40 20.89
C GLU A 309 19.66 5.89 20.54
N PHE A 310 18.75 5.20 21.20
CA PHE A 310 17.35 5.03 20.89
C PHE A 310 16.53 6.15 21.54
N GLN A 311 15.85 6.98 20.74
CA GLN A 311 14.79 7.82 21.28
C GLN A 311 13.49 7.02 21.37
N SER A 312 12.77 7.14 22.49
CA SER A 312 11.51 6.40 22.69
C SER A 312 10.37 6.98 21.85
N GLN A 313 9.58 6.09 21.23
CA GLN A 313 8.32 6.39 20.53
C GLN A 313 7.22 6.91 21.50
N SER A 314 7.46 6.89 22.81
CA SER A 314 6.60 7.51 23.81
C SER A 314 7.00 8.95 24.15
N SER A 315 8.11 9.46 23.58
CA SER A 315 8.54 10.84 23.76
C SER A 315 7.76 11.79 22.82
N PRO A 316 7.51 13.05 23.23
CA PRO A 316 6.87 14.01 22.36
C PRO A 316 7.74 14.36 21.14
N LEU A 317 7.11 14.91 20.11
CA LEU A 317 7.83 15.52 19.00
C LEU A 317 8.57 16.76 19.50
N PHE A 318 9.87 16.82 19.23
CA PHE A 318 10.70 17.97 19.50
C PHE A 318 10.65 18.94 18.31
N PRO A 319 11.02 20.22 18.52
CA PRO A 319 11.08 21.21 17.45
C PRO A 319 11.76 20.72 16.15
N PRO A 320 12.96 20.11 16.19
CA PRO A 320 13.60 19.63 14.96
C PRO A 320 12.80 18.52 14.28
N ASP A 321 12.08 17.66 15.01
CA ASP A 321 11.26 16.60 14.40
C ASP A 321 10.15 17.21 13.53
N LEU A 322 9.52 18.27 14.04
CA LEU A 322 8.45 19.00 13.35
C LEU A 322 8.99 19.72 12.12
N VAL A 323 10.11 20.43 12.27
CA VAL A 323 10.75 21.19 11.19
C VAL A 323 11.21 20.27 10.06
N GLN A 324 11.96 19.22 10.37
CA GLN A 324 12.47 18.28 9.36
C GLN A 324 11.32 17.57 8.63
N THR A 325 10.27 17.17 9.35
CA THR A 325 9.08 16.58 8.75
C THR A 325 8.36 17.56 7.82
N TYR A 326 8.14 18.80 8.26
CA TYR A 326 7.47 19.81 7.44
C TYR A 326 8.28 20.18 6.19
N GLN A 327 9.60 20.29 6.31
CA GLN A 327 10.51 20.51 5.18
C GLN A 327 10.45 19.36 4.16
N LEU A 328 10.35 18.10 4.60
CA LEU A 328 10.13 16.97 3.70
C LEU A 328 8.79 17.06 2.96
N LEU A 329 7.72 17.51 3.63
CA LEU A 329 6.43 17.74 2.97
C LEU A 329 6.52 18.85 1.92
N LEU A 330 7.20 19.95 2.24
CA LEU A 330 7.45 21.05 1.30
C LEU A 330 8.29 20.58 0.09
N ALA A 331 9.34 19.80 0.33
CA ALA A 331 10.21 19.25 -0.71
C ALA A 331 9.43 18.30 -1.62
N ALA A 332 8.58 17.45 -1.05
CA ALA A 332 7.69 16.58 -1.81
C ALA A 332 6.75 17.40 -2.73
N ARG A 333 6.12 18.45 -2.19
CA ARG A 333 5.27 19.37 -2.97
C ARG A 333 6.03 20.00 -4.12
N ALA A 334 7.25 20.49 -3.87
CA ALA A 334 8.11 21.07 -4.91
C ALA A 334 8.51 20.05 -5.98
N ALA A 335 8.65 18.77 -5.62
CA ALA A 335 8.87 17.67 -6.56
C ALA A 335 7.59 17.19 -7.26
N GLY A 336 6.46 17.89 -7.13
CA GLY A 336 5.18 17.54 -7.74
C GLY A 336 4.50 16.33 -7.10
N ARG A 337 4.86 15.98 -5.87
CA ARG A 337 4.27 14.89 -5.10
C ARG A 337 3.52 15.44 -3.89
N LYS A 338 2.42 14.79 -3.50
CA LYS A 338 1.67 15.14 -2.29
C LYS A 338 1.90 14.08 -1.22
N PHE A 339 2.25 14.52 -0.03
CA PHE A 339 2.48 13.68 1.13
C PHE A 339 1.79 14.30 2.35
N PHE A 340 1.51 13.47 3.34
CA PHE A 340 1.31 13.94 4.71
C PHE A 340 2.10 13.05 5.66
N ALA A 341 2.33 13.56 6.87
CA ALA A 341 3.06 12.87 7.91
C ALA A 341 2.14 12.48 9.08
N PHE A 342 2.51 11.43 9.80
CA PHE A 342 1.85 11.04 11.04
C PHE A 342 2.83 10.47 12.05
N TYR A 343 2.44 10.55 13.32
CA TYR A 343 3.19 10.02 14.46
C TYR A 343 2.25 9.31 15.43
N ASN A 344 2.70 8.17 15.96
CA ASN A 344 1.95 7.37 16.93
C ASN A 344 2.72 7.43 18.26
N CYS A 345 2.28 8.24 19.21
CA CYS A 345 2.97 8.44 20.49
C CYS A 345 2.35 7.59 21.60
N GLY A 346 3.16 6.78 22.27
CA GLY A 346 2.73 6.00 23.44
C GLY A 346 2.03 4.67 23.12
N SER A 347 1.79 3.87 24.15
CA SER A 347 1.35 2.47 24.04
C SER A 347 -0.02 2.27 23.39
N TYR A 348 -0.94 3.23 23.52
CA TYR A 348 -2.30 3.09 22.97
C TYR A 348 -2.46 3.72 21.57
N SER A 349 -1.37 4.23 20.98
CA SER A 349 -1.43 4.97 19.72
C SER A 349 -1.39 4.09 18.46
N GLY A 350 -1.17 2.79 18.59
CA GLY A 350 -0.89 1.89 17.45
C GLY A 350 0.55 1.94 16.96
N ALA A 351 1.50 2.34 17.82
CA ALA A 351 2.93 2.28 17.56
C ALA A 351 3.45 0.83 17.58
N SER A 352 4.10 0.40 16.49
CA SER A 352 4.64 -0.97 16.38
C SER A 352 6.14 -1.10 16.64
N GLN A 353 6.87 0.01 16.66
CA GLN A 353 8.31 0.05 16.93
C GLN A 353 8.57 1.05 18.05
N PRO A 354 9.44 0.70 19.03
CA PRO A 354 9.67 1.54 20.19
C PRO A 354 10.65 2.68 19.87
N HIS A 355 11.42 2.60 18.78
CA HIS A 355 12.34 3.66 18.36
C HIS A 355 11.54 4.76 17.65
N LYS A 356 11.69 6.00 18.11
CA LYS A 356 11.05 7.21 17.61
C LYS A 356 11.22 7.38 16.10
N HIS A 357 10.08 7.35 15.41
CA HIS A 357 10.00 7.55 13.98
C HIS A 357 8.69 8.22 13.60
N LEU A 358 8.77 9.15 12.65
CA LEU A 358 7.63 9.73 11.96
C LEU A 358 7.43 9.01 10.63
N GLN A 359 6.19 8.95 10.17
CA GLN A 359 5.80 8.23 8.97
C GLN A 359 5.21 9.19 7.96
N LEU A 360 5.70 9.16 6.72
CA LEU A 360 5.22 9.98 5.63
C LEU A 360 4.65 9.07 4.54
N ILE A 361 3.41 9.32 4.13
CA ILE A 361 2.78 8.55 3.05
C ILE A 361 2.34 9.46 1.90
N PRO A 362 2.50 9.01 0.64
CA PRO A 362 1.98 9.76 -0.49
C PRO A 362 0.46 9.66 -0.56
N ILE A 363 -0.14 10.68 -1.15
CA ILE A 363 -1.57 10.77 -1.40
C ILE A 363 -1.81 11.21 -2.85
N GLU A 364 -2.84 10.62 -3.47
CA GLU A 364 -3.24 10.99 -4.83
C GLU A 364 -4.15 12.23 -4.83
N ASP A 365 -4.95 12.36 -3.78
CA ASP A 365 -5.90 13.46 -3.57
C ASP A 365 -5.29 14.62 -2.76
N ASP A 366 -6.11 15.64 -2.53
CA ASP A 366 -5.75 16.87 -1.84
C ASP A 366 -5.76 16.75 -0.30
N GLY A 367 -5.04 15.77 0.24
CA GLY A 367 -5.01 15.48 1.68
C GLY A 367 -5.68 14.17 2.07
N PRO A 368 -5.39 13.64 3.28
CA PRO A 368 -6.19 12.56 3.86
C PRO A 368 -7.65 13.01 4.07
N PRO A 369 -8.63 12.10 4.18
CA PRO A 369 -10.04 12.52 4.30
C PRO A 369 -10.34 13.51 5.44
N VAL A 370 -9.65 13.40 6.59
CA VAL A 370 -9.79 14.37 7.70
C VAL A 370 -9.39 15.80 7.31
N GLU A 371 -8.52 15.97 6.33
CA GLU A 371 -8.08 17.27 5.81
C GLU A 371 -9.22 18.02 5.12
N ARG A 372 -10.13 17.30 4.45
CA ARG A 372 -11.31 17.90 3.80
C ARG A 372 -12.24 18.51 4.84
N LEU A 373 -12.44 17.81 5.96
CA LEU A 373 -13.24 18.28 7.08
C LEU A 373 -12.60 19.49 7.77
N ALA A 374 -11.29 19.48 7.97
CA ALA A 374 -10.55 20.58 8.59
C ALA A 374 -10.59 21.87 7.75
N ARG A 375 -10.49 21.74 6.42
CA ARG A 375 -10.64 22.88 5.49
C ARG A 375 -12.05 23.45 5.46
N ALA A 376 -13.07 22.60 5.57
CA ALA A 376 -14.46 23.03 5.62
C ALA A 376 -14.84 23.76 6.93
N ALA A 377 -14.03 23.64 7.99
CA ALA A 377 -14.27 24.33 9.24
C ALA A 377 -14.14 25.85 9.09
N ASN A 378 -15.22 26.58 9.43
CA ASN A 378 -15.21 28.03 9.48
C ASN A 378 -14.68 28.49 10.84
N LEU A 379 -13.59 29.25 10.85
CA LEU A 379 -12.90 29.69 12.07
C LEU A 379 -13.10 31.20 12.24
N GLU A 380 -13.59 31.63 13.39
CA GLU A 380 -13.67 33.07 13.73
C GLU A 380 -12.27 33.69 13.82
N VAL A 381 -11.33 32.95 14.41
CA VAL A 381 -9.92 33.31 14.50
C VAL A 381 -9.12 32.22 13.80
N PRO A 382 -8.53 32.48 12.62
CA PRO A 382 -7.76 31.49 11.86
C PRO A 382 -6.60 30.89 12.67
N ASP A 383 -6.10 31.65 13.64
CA ASP A 383 -4.93 31.32 14.43
C ASP A 383 -5.18 30.53 15.73
N ARG A 384 -6.42 30.11 15.99
CA ARG A 384 -6.76 29.35 17.20
C ARG A 384 -6.87 27.84 16.93
N PRO A 385 -6.57 27.01 17.94
CA PRO A 385 -6.99 25.62 17.94
C PRO A 385 -8.51 25.50 17.78
N PHE A 386 -8.96 24.44 17.12
CA PHE A 386 -10.38 24.11 16.95
C PHE A 386 -10.59 22.59 16.93
N SER A 387 -11.86 22.17 17.01
CA SER A 387 -12.29 20.78 16.90
C SER A 387 -13.35 20.64 15.81
N ILE A 388 -13.38 19.50 15.12
CA ILE A 388 -14.45 19.13 14.20
C ILE A 388 -15.52 18.40 15.00
N SER A 389 -16.63 19.08 15.28
CA SER A 389 -17.77 18.57 16.06
C SER A 389 -18.49 17.40 15.39
N ALA A 390 -18.38 17.26 14.06
CA ALA A 390 -18.93 16.12 13.32
C ALA A 390 -18.20 14.78 13.60
N LEU A 391 -16.99 14.83 14.19
CA LEU A 391 -16.24 13.63 14.54
C LEU A 391 -16.67 13.12 15.93
N PRO A 392 -16.94 11.82 16.10
CA PRO A 392 -17.48 11.26 17.34
C PRO A 392 -16.41 11.02 18.43
N TYR A 393 -15.30 11.74 18.39
CA TYR A 393 -14.16 11.62 19.29
C TYR A 393 -13.45 12.97 19.44
N ALA A 394 -12.73 13.14 20.54
CA ALA A 394 -11.91 14.32 20.77
C ALA A 394 -10.84 14.48 19.69
N ASN A 395 -10.78 15.66 19.09
CA ASN A 395 -9.80 16.00 18.08
C ASN A 395 -9.40 17.46 18.23
N HIS A 396 -8.09 17.73 18.24
CA HIS A 396 -7.52 19.05 18.44
C HIS A 396 -6.73 19.44 17.20
N ILE A 397 -7.10 20.53 16.56
CA ILE A 397 -6.58 20.89 15.23
C ILE A 397 -6.11 22.34 15.24
N ARG A 398 -4.99 22.60 14.59
CA ARG A 398 -4.48 23.94 14.31
C ARG A 398 -4.29 24.10 12.82
N ARG A 399 -4.90 25.14 12.22
CA ARG A 399 -4.63 25.54 10.83
C ARG A 399 -3.27 26.22 10.75
N LEU A 400 -2.40 25.79 9.86
CA LEU A 400 -1.07 26.37 9.66
C LEU A 400 -1.13 27.55 8.67
N PRO A 401 -0.22 28.53 8.77
CA PRO A 401 -0.15 29.64 7.82
C PRO A 401 0.06 29.17 6.38
N THR A 402 -0.66 29.77 5.42
CA THR A 402 -0.61 29.36 4.00
C THR A 402 0.63 29.85 3.26
N ASN A 403 1.38 30.80 3.84
CA ASN A 403 2.59 31.39 3.25
C ASN A 403 3.85 30.56 3.51
N LEU A 404 3.76 29.44 4.22
CA LEU A 404 4.90 28.56 4.48
C LEU A 404 5.38 27.87 3.19
N SER A 405 6.70 27.98 2.96
CA SER A 405 7.33 27.55 1.72
C SER A 405 8.76 27.08 1.97
N LEU A 406 9.44 26.59 0.92
CA LEU A 406 10.84 26.18 1.02
C LEU A 406 11.79 27.33 1.35
N SER A 407 11.38 28.59 1.15
CA SER A 407 12.18 29.76 1.53
C SER A 407 11.93 30.23 2.97
N THR A 408 10.97 29.65 3.67
CA THR A 408 10.73 29.95 5.10
C THR A 408 11.91 29.47 5.92
N SER A 409 12.39 30.32 6.84
CA SER A 409 13.56 29.97 7.66
C SER A 409 13.26 28.80 8.61
N PRO A 410 14.24 27.94 8.93
CA PRO A 410 14.05 26.86 9.91
C PRO A 410 13.58 27.36 11.29
N SER A 411 14.10 28.51 11.74
CA SER A 411 13.72 29.14 13.00
C SER A 411 12.24 29.57 13.01
N GLU A 412 11.75 30.20 11.93
CA GLU A 412 10.34 30.59 11.80
C GLU A 412 9.42 29.36 11.76
N LEU A 413 9.81 28.32 11.02
CA LEU A 413 9.08 27.03 11.03
C LEU A 413 9.04 26.43 12.43
N SER A 414 10.17 26.43 13.13
CA SER A 414 10.30 25.91 14.49
C SER A 414 9.35 26.62 15.44
N GLU A 415 9.31 27.95 15.42
CA GLU A 415 8.41 28.74 16.27
C GLU A 415 6.94 28.38 16.01
N ILE A 416 6.51 28.42 14.75
CA ILE A 416 5.12 28.18 14.35
C ILE A 416 4.68 26.76 14.69
N LEU A 417 5.48 25.76 14.30
CA LEU A 417 5.14 24.36 14.48
C LEU A 417 5.21 23.94 15.94
N SER A 418 6.22 24.36 16.69
CA SER A 418 6.37 24.02 18.11
C SER A 418 5.26 24.64 18.95
N ARG A 419 4.95 25.92 18.72
CA ARG A 419 3.82 26.59 19.40
C ARG A 419 2.50 25.89 19.07
N SER A 420 2.29 25.53 17.81
CA SER A 420 1.08 24.80 17.38
C SER A 420 0.98 23.44 18.07
N PHE A 421 2.06 22.67 18.09
CA PHE A 421 2.12 21.36 18.70
C PHE A 421 1.88 21.40 20.22
N LEU A 422 2.56 22.30 20.94
CA LEU A 422 2.41 22.43 22.39
C LEU A 422 0.99 22.81 22.80
N ASN A 423 0.35 23.75 22.08
CA ASN A 423 -1.05 24.12 22.34
C ASN A 423 -2.00 22.92 22.18
N LEU A 424 -1.85 22.14 21.12
CA LEU A 424 -2.70 20.97 20.88
C LEU A 424 -2.39 19.83 21.86
N LEU A 425 -1.13 19.71 22.30
CA LEU A 425 -0.73 18.71 23.28
C LEU A 425 -1.34 19.02 24.65
N ASP A 426 -1.35 20.28 25.07
CA ASP A 426 -1.99 20.71 26.33
C ASP A 426 -3.51 20.45 26.33
N LEU A 427 -4.20 20.73 25.22
CA LEU A 427 -5.61 20.38 25.03
C LEU A 427 -5.85 18.86 25.09
N SER A 428 -4.94 18.08 24.52
CA SER A 428 -4.99 16.61 24.54
C SER A 428 -4.80 16.07 25.95
N ILE A 429 -3.84 16.61 26.71
CA ILE A 429 -3.60 16.25 28.12
C ILE A 429 -4.82 16.63 28.97
N THR A 430 -5.42 17.80 28.73
CA THR A 430 -6.65 18.23 29.40
C THR A 430 -7.79 17.26 29.13
N THR A 431 -7.98 16.84 27.88
CA THR A 431 -8.98 15.83 27.51
C THR A 431 -8.76 14.52 28.27
N ILE A 432 -7.51 14.06 28.33
CA ILE A 432 -7.13 12.83 29.04
C ILE A 432 -7.42 12.94 30.54
N ARG A 433 -7.11 14.07 31.17
CA ARG A 433 -7.38 14.30 32.61
C ARG A 433 -8.86 14.27 32.98
N HIS A 434 -9.74 14.59 32.04
CA HIS A 434 -11.18 14.57 32.22
C HIS A 434 -11.82 13.20 31.98
N ASP A 435 -11.07 12.21 31.49
CA ASP A 435 -11.56 10.84 31.35
C ASP A 435 -11.17 10.02 32.59
N PRO A 436 -12.12 9.70 33.50
CA PRO A 436 -11.82 8.96 34.73
C PRO A 436 -11.46 7.50 34.46
N SER A 437 -11.73 6.98 33.26
CA SER A 437 -11.40 5.62 32.84
C SER A 437 -10.04 5.52 32.16
N TYR A 438 -9.34 6.64 31.97
CA TYR A 438 -8.05 6.65 31.29
C TYR A 438 -6.99 5.86 32.10
N PRO A 439 -6.23 4.95 31.47
CA PRO A 439 -5.23 4.15 32.17
C PRO A 439 -4.11 5.02 32.78
N PRO A 440 -3.59 4.68 33.97
CA PRO A 440 -2.44 5.39 34.55
C PRO A 440 -1.20 5.21 33.68
N GLY A 441 -0.48 6.31 33.41
CA GLY A 441 0.75 6.29 32.63
C GLY A 441 0.92 7.53 31.76
N PRO A 442 1.95 7.56 30.90
CA PRO A 442 2.13 8.65 29.94
C PRO A 442 0.96 8.72 28.95
N PRO A 443 0.59 9.92 28.49
CA PRO A 443 -0.49 10.09 27.53
C PRO A 443 -0.13 9.43 26.20
N SER A 444 -1.12 8.78 25.57
CA SER A 444 -1.01 8.27 24.21
C SER A 444 -1.81 9.15 23.27
N TYR A 445 -1.26 9.44 22.10
CA TYR A 445 -1.93 10.29 21.10
C TYR A 445 -1.40 10.00 19.69
N ASN A 446 -2.20 10.36 18.70
CA ASN A 446 -1.79 10.40 17.31
C ASN A 446 -1.59 11.84 16.86
N VAL A 447 -0.57 12.05 16.04
CA VAL A 447 -0.35 13.33 15.34
C VAL A 447 -0.53 13.09 13.84
N ILE A 448 -1.20 14.01 13.17
CA ILE A 448 -1.26 14.07 11.71
C ILE A 448 -0.81 15.48 11.30
N LEU A 449 0.17 15.56 10.42
CA LEU A 449 0.73 16.82 9.94
C LEU A 449 0.61 16.88 8.41
N THR A 450 -0.13 17.87 7.94
CA THR A 450 -0.21 18.24 6.53
C THR A 450 0.46 19.61 6.33
N LEU A 451 0.46 20.13 5.10
CA LEU A 451 0.96 21.48 4.85
C LEU A 451 0.01 22.56 5.38
N GLU A 452 -1.25 22.22 5.63
CA GLU A 452 -2.32 23.16 6.00
C GLU A 452 -2.79 22.98 7.45
N HIS A 453 -2.66 21.79 8.04
CA HIS A 453 -3.16 21.52 9.40
C HIS A 453 -2.23 20.61 10.19
N LEU A 454 -2.19 20.84 11.50
CA LEU A 454 -1.65 19.93 12.50
C LEU A 454 -2.81 19.40 13.35
N HIS A 455 -2.90 18.09 13.49
CA HIS A 455 -3.91 17.41 14.29
C HIS A 455 -3.25 16.65 15.44
N ILE A 456 -3.84 16.71 16.63
CA ILE A 456 -3.57 15.79 17.73
C ILE A 456 -4.87 15.13 18.19
N ILE A 457 -4.82 13.80 18.29
CA ILE A 457 -5.96 12.98 18.72
C ILE A 457 -5.53 12.16 19.95
N PRO A 458 -6.10 12.41 21.14
CA PRO A 458 -5.80 11.62 22.33
C PRO A 458 -6.37 10.19 22.19
N ARG A 459 -5.61 9.20 22.68
CA ARG A 459 -5.88 7.77 22.50
C ARG A 459 -5.93 7.04 23.83
N LYS A 460 -6.94 6.18 24.02
CA LYS A 460 -7.09 5.36 25.24
C LYS A 460 -6.84 3.87 25.01
N GLU A 461 -7.03 3.39 23.78
CA GLU A 461 -6.86 1.98 23.41
C GLU A 461 -6.23 1.87 22.04
N GLU A 462 -5.36 0.88 21.80
CA GLU A 462 -4.81 0.61 20.47
C GLU A 462 -5.85 -0.07 19.56
N THR A 463 -6.53 -1.08 20.11
CA THR A 463 -7.35 -2.01 19.33
C THR A 463 -8.82 -1.90 19.69
N TYR A 464 -9.68 -1.97 18.68
CA TYR A 464 -11.12 -2.11 18.84
C TYR A 464 -11.54 -3.57 18.67
N ILE A 465 -12.44 -4.09 19.50
CA ILE A 465 -12.98 -5.45 19.35
C ILE A 465 -14.26 -5.36 18.53
N LEU A 466 -14.23 -5.91 17.31
CA LEU A 466 -15.40 -5.91 16.42
C LEU A 466 -16.53 -6.78 17.02
N GLU A 467 -17.74 -6.25 17.06
CA GLU A 467 -18.86 -6.92 17.74
C GLU A 467 -19.24 -8.27 17.11
N GLU A 468 -19.15 -8.36 15.78
CA GLU A 468 -19.57 -9.52 15.00
C GLU A 468 -18.52 -10.63 14.97
N THR A 469 -17.26 -10.30 14.66
CA THR A 469 -16.19 -11.30 14.55
C THR A 469 -15.49 -11.57 15.89
N LYS A 470 -15.63 -10.67 16.87
CA LYS A 470 -14.85 -10.65 18.13
C LYS A 470 -13.34 -10.52 17.93
N GLU A 471 -12.91 -10.12 16.73
CA GLU A 471 -11.51 -9.91 16.39
C GLU A 471 -11.05 -8.51 16.78
N LYS A 472 -9.75 -8.37 17.01
CA LYS A 472 -9.10 -7.10 17.34
C LYS A 472 -8.67 -6.36 16.07
N LEU A 473 -9.25 -5.20 15.86
CA LEU A 473 -8.86 -4.25 14.83
C LEU A 473 -7.86 -3.23 15.41
N SER A 474 -6.61 -3.24 14.94
CA SER A 474 -5.60 -2.24 15.35
C SER A 474 -5.85 -0.91 14.64
N VAL A 475 -5.85 0.18 15.42
CA VAL A 475 -6.08 1.54 14.92
C VAL A 475 -4.87 2.42 15.28
N ASN A 476 -4.28 3.05 14.28
CA ASN A 476 -3.21 4.05 14.44
C ASN A 476 -3.64 5.42 13.88
N ALA A 477 -2.71 6.36 13.76
CA ALA A 477 -3.00 7.69 13.22
C ALA A 477 -3.71 7.69 11.86
N LEU A 478 -3.46 6.70 10.99
CA LEU A 478 -4.15 6.61 9.69
C LEU A 478 -5.65 6.37 9.84
N GLY A 479 -6.07 5.62 10.87
CA GLY A 479 -7.50 5.46 11.17
C GLY A 479 -8.18 6.81 11.43
N PHE A 480 -7.52 7.68 12.20
CA PHE A 480 -7.99 9.05 12.48
C PHE A 480 -7.79 10.03 11.33
N ALA A 481 -6.87 9.72 10.40
CA ALA A 481 -6.77 10.42 9.11
C ALA A 481 -7.96 10.11 8.19
N GLY A 482 -8.79 9.13 8.54
CA GLY A 482 -9.91 8.64 7.76
C GLY A 482 -9.55 7.45 6.87
N MET A 483 -8.43 6.79 7.12
CA MET A 483 -7.85 5.72 6.30
C MET A 483 -7.68 4.44 7.12
N LEU A 484 -8.74 3.64 7.25
CA LEU A 484 -8.69 2.36 7.96
C LEU A 484 -8.10 1.25 7.10
N LEU A 485 -7.43 0.32 7.77
CA LEU A 485 -6.79 -0.84 7.17
C LEU A 485 -7.36 -2.11 7.78
N VAL A 486 -7.90 -2.99 6.94
CA VAL A 486 -8.46 -4.29 7.34
C VAL A 486 -7.72 -5.41 6.62
N LYS A 487 -7.66 -6.59 7.23
CA LYS A 487 -6.87 -7.72 6.76
C LYS A 487 -7.69 -8.67 5.88
N CYS A 488 -8.97 -8.87 6.16
CA CYS A 488 -9.82 -9.78 5.38
C CYS A 488 -11.18 -9.18 5.03
N GLU A 489 -11.92 -9.88 4.16
CA GLU A 489 -13.25 -9.43 3.73
C GLU A 489 -14.25 -9.51 4.88
N GLU A 490 -14.09 -10.46 5.79
CA GLU A 490 -14.90 -10.61 7.00
C GLU A 490 -14.76 -9.39 7.92
N GLU A 491 -13.51 -8.98 8.22
CA GLU A 491 -13.22 -7.73 8.94
C GLU A 491 -13.81 -6.51 8.21
N LEU A 492 -13.69 -6.46 6.87
CA LEU A 492 -14.24 -5.35 6.07
C LEU A 492 -15.76 -5.24 6.24
N GLN A 493 -16.49 -6.36 6.18
CA GLN A 493 -17.94 -6.34 6.36
C GLN A 493 -18.34 -6.00 7.79
N ALA A 494 -17.61 -6.50 8.79
CA ALA A 494 -17.84 -6.17 10.19
C ALA A 494 -17.64 -4.66 10.45
N VAL A 495 -16.53 -4.08 9.96
CA VAL A 495 -16.25 -2.64 10.06
C VAL A 495 -17.35 -1.81 9.39
N ARG A 496 -17.84 -2.24 8.22
CA ARG A 496 -18.95 -1.54 7.52
C ARG A 496 -20.23 -1.52 8.33
N LYS A 497 -20.60 -2.66 8.92
CA LYS A 497 -21.84 -2.79 9.68
C LYS A 497 -21.78 -2.01 10.99
N GLU A 498 -20.63 -2.01 11.64
CA GLU A 498 -20.42 -1.34 12.92
C GLU A 498 -20.24 0.17 12.77
N GLY A 499 -19.62 0.61 11.68
CA GLY A 499 -19.40 2.01 11.35
C GLY A 499 -18.08 2.55 11.90
N VAL A 500 -17.30 3.20 11.03
CA VAL A 500 -15.97 3.73 11.36
C VAL A 500 -15.99 4.71 12.52
N GLY A 501 -17.00 5.60 12.58
CA GLY A 501 -17.13 6.56 13.67
C GLY A 501 -17.25 5.90 15.05
N LYS A 502 -18.03 4.81 15.15
CA LYS A 502 -18.18 4.05 16.40
C LYS A 502 -16.85 3.40 16.81
N ILE A 503 -16.14 2.82 15.84
CA ILE A 503 -14.82 2.20 16.06
C ILE A 503 -13.82 3.24 16.57
N LEU A 504 -13.68 4.39 15.89
CA LEU A 504 -12.74 5.44 16.27
C LEU A 504 -13.08 6.05 17.64
N ARG A 505 -14.37 6.22 17.94
CA ARG A 505 -14.84 6.61 19.28
C ARG A 505 -14.45 5.59 20.36
N GLY A 506 -14.50 4.30 20.04
CA GLY A 506 -14.13 3.23 20.97
C GLY A 506 -12.65 3.25 21.38
N VAL A 507 -11.76 3.69 20.48
CA VAL A 507 -10.30 3.74 20.74
C VAL A 507 -9.76 5.15 21.05
N GLY A 508 -10.56 6.18 20.82
CA GLY A 508 -10.30 7.58 21.19
C GLY A 508 -10.99 7.99 22.49
N LEU A 509 -10.83 9.25 22.88
CA LEU A 509 -11.55 9.84 24.01
C LEU A 509 -12.77 10.64 23.54
N GLU A 510 -13.70 10.88 24.47
CA GLU A 510 -14.83 11.78 24.25
C GLU A 510 -14.37 13.24 24.19
N SER A 511 -15.06 14.06 23.41
CA SER A 511 -14.79 15.50 23.38
C SER A 511 -15.23 16.15 24.69
N VAL A 512 -14.37 16.99 25.26
CA VAL A 512 -14.65 17.76 26.48
C VAL A 512 -14.78 19.26 26.19
N HIS A 513 -15.05 19.63 24.93
CA HIS A 513 -15.02 21.01 24.46
C HIS A 513 -15.94 21.94 25.28
N GLU A 514 -17.14 21.50 25.65
CA GLU A 514 -18.08 22.27 26.47
C GLU A 514 -17.55 22.55 27.90
N ILE A 515 -16.75 21.63 28.45
CA ILE A 515 -16.12 21.77 29.77
C ILE A 515 -14.92 22.73 29.69
N GLN A 516 -14.19 22.71 28.57
CA GLN A 516 -13.04 23.59 28.34
C GLN A 516 -13.48 25.06 28.17
N VAL A 517 -14.55 25.30 27.40
CA VAL A 517 -15.09 26.65 27.18
C VAL A 517 -15.65 27.25 28.49
N SER A 518 -16.38 26.46 29.28
CA SER A 518 -16.93 26.94 30.57
C SER A 518 -15.86 27.28 31.62
N GLN A 519 -14.75 26.55 31.66
CA GLN A 519 -13.65 26.84 32.59
C GLN A 519 -12.86 28.11 32.23
N ASP A 520 -12.74 28.43 30.94
CA ASP A 520 -12.09 29.68 30.49
C ASP A 520 -12.96 30.90 30.79
N ASP A 521 -14.28 30.80 30.65
CA ASP A 521 -15.23 31.85 31.03
C ASP A 521 -15.22 32.11 32.55
N ASP A 522 -15.18 31.05 33.37
CA ASP A 522 -15.08 31.17 34.84
C ASP A 522 -13.74 31.76 35.29
N ARG A 523 -12.64 31.50 34.58
CA ARG A 523 -11.33 32.12 34.86
C ARG A 523 -11.30 33.59 34.51
N LEU A 524 -11.97 33.99 33.42
CA LEU A 524 -12.08 35.39 33.01
C LEU A 524 -13.06 36.18 33.88
N ALA A 525 -14.09 35.53 34.45
CA ALA A 525 -15.02 36.16 35.39
C ALA A 525 -14.44 36.37 36.80
N ASN A 526 -13.38 35.63 37.16
CA ASN A 526 -12.69 35.71 38.45
C ASN A 526 -11.39 36.53 38.43
N LEU A 527 -11.04 37.15 37.29
CA LEU A 527 -9.98 38.15 37.12
C LEU A 527 -10.61 39.54 36.99
#